data_AF-A0A929PRM7-F1
#
_entry.id   AF-A0A929PRM7-F1
#
_cell.length_a   1.000
_cell.length_b   1.000
_cell.length_c   1.000
_cell.angle_alpha   90.00
_cell.angle_beta   90.00
_cell.angle_gamma   90.00
#
_symmetry.space_group_name_H-M   'P 1'
#
loop_
_entity.id
_entity.type
_entity.pdbx_description
1 polymer ?
#
loop_
_entity_poly.entity_id
_entity_poly.type
_entity_poly.pdbx_seq_one_letter_code
_entity_poly.pdbx_strand_id
1 'polypeptide(L)'
;MRAPLLAALLTLTAPGLALAQGEAIGRDGYRRDVPQVLSPPRPPAPPPETPFETAYRRAGRPRVILFFNRDITDRTRAGIVLSEREQLTARGSLDAQVTPGSPPASPPALTKNVDVPPADPKLTEGRLQAQEERQAERSREVTVRREASGSRASVMDEASQWLFESAFTNRLVAEKVKLVDRSVAIRLAGTMRTDDPQQLEMAALRQHADLVLLVRAAPLPDDNQLIFRVTAVDTRNGQLVTDDILLPQVTGGARNAAAGEAAATQLVQRLIAVWNPRPR
;
A
#
# COMPACT_ATOMS: atom_id res chain seq x y z
N MET A 1 31.23 -22.79 31.52
CA MET A 1 32.64 -22.91 31.06
C MET A 1 33.02 -21.59 30.41
N ARG A 2 34.05 -20.91 30.94
CA ARG A 2 34.52 -19.57 30.52
C ARG A 2 35.57 -19.72 29.41
N ALA A 3 35.41 -19.04 28.29
CA ALA A 3 36.41 -18.99 27.21
C ALA A 3 37.14 -17.63 27.22
N PRO A 4 38.45 -17.58 26.89
CA PRO A 4 39.33 -16.48 27.26
C PRO A 4 39.44 -15.39 26.19
N LEU A 5 39.77 -14.21 26.73
CA LEU A 5 40.00 -12.91 26.12
C LEU A 5 41.36 -12.93 25.39
N LEU A 6 41.37 -12.77 24.07
CA LEU A 6 42.59 -12.77 23.25
C LEU A 6 42.93 -11.33 22.88
N ALA A 7 44.00 -10.84 23.51
CA ALA A 7 44.58 -9.52 23.31
C ALA A 7 45.27 -9.45 21.94
N ALA A 8 44.84 -8.51 21.10
CA ALA A 8 45.51 -8.19 19.84
C ALA A 8 46.46 -7.00 20.05
N LEU A 9 47.74 -7.29 19.85
CA LEU A 9 48.90 -6.42 19.98
C LEU A 9 48.91 -5.36 18.87
N LEU A 10 48.89 -4.08 19.22
CA LEU A 10 48.91 -2.95 18.29
C LEU A 10 50.36 -2.49 18.07
N THR A 11 50.97 -2.86 16.94
CA THR A 11 52.29 -2.34 16.53
C THR A 11 52.13 -0.99 15.82
N LEU A 12 52.56 0.07 16.50
CA LEU A 12 52.61 1.44 15.99
C LEU A 12 53.90 1.64 15.17
N THR A 13 53.80 1.72 13.84
CA THR A 13 54.94 2.03 12.96
C THR A 13 54.92 3.52 12.62
N ALA A 14 55.89 4.28 13.11
CA ALA A 14 56.03 5.71 12.79
C ALA A 14 56.71 5.88 11.41
N PRO A 15 56.10 6.60 10.45
CA PRO A 15 56.77 6.94 9.20
C PRO A 15 57.76 8.09 9.42
N GLY A 16 58.95 7.95 8.82
CA GLY A 16 60.02 8.93 8.85
C GLY A 16 59.67 10.22 8.12
N LEU A 17 60.11 11.34 8.72
CA LEU A 17 60.04 12.69 8.15
C LEU A 17 60.99 12.80 6.94
N ALA A 18 60.44 12.72 5.73
CA ALA A 18 61.13 13.18 4.53
C ALA A 18 61.06 14.72 4.47
N LEU A 19 62.23 15.36 4.44
CA LEU A 19 62.35 16.81 4.24
C LEU A 19 61.88 17.17 2.83
N ALA A 20 60.74 17.84 2.75
CA ALA A 20 60.19 18.38 1.51
C ALA A 20 61.13 19.46 0.95
N GLN A 21 61.78 19.16 -0.19
CA GLN A 21 62.43 20.17 -1.00
C GLN A 21 61.36 21.09 -1.59
N GLY A 22 61.52 22.40 -1.42
CA GLY A 22 60.52 23.41 -1.79
C GLY A 22 60.18 23.35 -3.28
N GLU A 23 58.96 22.91 -3.59
CA GLU A 23 58.39 22.97 -4.94
C GLU A 23 58.30 24.44 -5.40
N ALA A 24 58.88 24.70 -6.57
CA ALA A 24 58.83 25.99 -7.22
C ALA A 24 57.40 26.32 -7.66
N ILE A 25 56.74 27.22 -6.93
CA ILE A 25 55.45 27.79 -7.32
C ILE A 25 55.68 28.66 -8.58
N GLY A 26 54.90 28.44 -9.63
CA GLY A 26 54.93 29.24 -10.84
C GLY A 26 54.53 30.70 -10.59
N ARG A 27 54.86 31.62 -11.51
CA ARG A 27 54.51 33.05 -11.40
C ARG A 27 53.00 33.32 -11.36
N ASP A 28 52.23 32.35 -11.81
CA ASP A 28 50.77 32.27 -11.81
C ASP A 28 50.19 31.74 -10.49
N GLY A 29 51.04 31.38 -9.51
CA GLY A 29 50.61 30.85 -8.22
C GLY A 29 50.25 29.36 -8.24
N TYR A 30 50.39 28.69 -9.38
CA TYR A 30 50.10 27.27 -9.54
C TYR A 30 51.39 26.43 -9.58
N ARG A 31 51.31 25.17 -9.19
CA ARG A 31 52.41 24.21 -9.32
C ARG A 31 52.50 23.76 -10.79
N ARG A 32 53.68 23.91 -11.41
CA ARG A 32 53.88 23.62 -12.84
C ARG A 32 53.77 22.13 -13.19
N ASP A 33 53.97 21.26 -12.20
CA ASP A 33 54.04 19.81 -12.42
C ASP A 33 52.73 19.10 -12.04
N VAL A 34 51.67 19.84 -11.71
CA VAL A 34 50.39 19.26 -11.33
C VAL A 34 49.45 19.31 -12.53
N PRO A 35 48.91 18.16 -13.00
CA PRO A 35 47.98 18.13 -14.13
C PRO A 35 46.80 19.07 -13.87
N GLN A 36 46.49 19.92 -14.86
CA GLN A 36 45.56 21.04 -14.73
C GLN A 36 44.13 20.62 -14.32
N VAL A 37 43.76 19.35 -14.50
CA VAL A 37 42.51 18.77 -13.99
C VAL A 37 42.74 17.28 -13.72
N LEU A 38 42.55 16.84 -12.47
CA LEU A 38 42.40 15.41 -12.18
C LEU A 38 41.12 14.94 -12.88
N SER A 39 41.22 13.95 -13.77
CA SER A 39 40.02 13.32 -14.32
C SER A 39 39.17 12.80 -13.15
N PRO A 40 37.89 13.19 -13.04
CA PRO A 40 37.05 12.73 -11.95
C PRO A 40 37.07 11.18 -11.95
N PRO A 41 37.12 10.55 -10.76
CA PRO A 41 37.13 9.10 -10.67
C PRO A 41 35.92 8.57 -11.44
N ARG A 42 36.16 7.57 -12.30
CA ARG A 42 35.09 6.91 -13.05
C ARG A 42 34.01 6.50 -12.04
N PRO A 43 32.73 6.90 -12.24
CA PRO A 43 31.66 6.44 -11.38
C PRO A 43 31.70 4.91 -11.28
N PRO A 44 31.48 4.33 -10.09
CA PRO A 44 31.42 2.88 -9.97
C PRO A 44 30.38 2.34 -10.94
N ALA A 45 30.68 1.19 -11.56
CA ALA A 45 29.70 0.53 -12.43
C ALA A 45 28.40 0.30 -11.64
N PRO A 46 27.22 0.45 -12.27
CA PRO A 46 25.96 0.16 -11.59
C PRO A 46 25.96 -1.32 -11.14
N PRO A 47 25.35 -1.64 -9.99
CA PRO A 47 25.24 -3.02 -9.53
C PRO A 47 24.48 -3.86 -10.56
N PRO A 48 24.79 -5.17 -10.69
CA PRO A 48 24.04 -6.06 -11.56
C PRO A 48 22.56 -6.11 -11.14
N GLU A 49 21.66 -6.18 -12.13
CA GLU A 49 20.22 -6.27 -11.88
C GLU A 49 19.85 -7.62 -11.26
N THR A 50 18.90 -7.62 -10.33
CA THR A 50 18.37 -8.86 -9.76
C THR A 50 17.46 -9.59 -10.77
N PRO A 51 17.26 -10.91 -10.63
CA PRO A 51 16.27 -11.63 -11.43
C PRO A 51 14.86 -11.04 -11.33
N PHE A 52 14.50 -10.49 -10.17
CA PHE A 52 13.24 -9.81 -9.96
C PHE A 52 13.17 -8.50 -10.73
N GLU A 53 14.19 -7.64 -10.65
CA GLU A 53 14.22 -6.38 -11.40
C GLU A 53 14.04 -6.62 -12.91
N THR A 54 14.67 -7.68 -13.42
CA THR A 54 14.52 -8.10 -14.82
C THR A 54 13.07 -8.50 -15.14
N ALA A 55 12.44 -9.34 -14.32
CA ALA A 55 11.06 -9.79 -14.52
C ALA A 55 10.05 -8.63 -14.37
N TYR A 56 10.23 -7.79 -13.35
CA TYR A 56 9.39 -6.62 -13.09
C TYR A 56 9.46 -5.59 -14.22
N ARG A 57 10.65 -5.37 -14.80
CA ARG A 57 10.81 -4.53 -15.99
C ARG A 57 10.08 -5.12 -17.19
N ARG A 58 10.18 -6.43 -17.43
CA ARG A 58 9.45 -7.10 -18.53
C ARG A 58 7.93 -6.98 -18.38
N ALA A 59 7.42 -6.97 -17.15
CA ALA A 59 6.01 -6.72 -16.85
C ALA A 59 5.61 -5.23 -16.96
N GLY A 60 6.49 -4.33 -17.37
CA GLY A 60 6.18 -2.90 -17.53
C GLY A 60 6.31 -2.06 -16.26
N ARG A 61 6.89 -2.61 -15.18
CA ARG A 61 7.07 -1.95 -13.88
C ARG A 61 5.75 -1.41 -13.30
N PRO A 62 4.72 -2.27 -13.11
CA PRO A 62 3.42 -1.85 -12.60
C PRO A 62 3.54 -1.21 -11.21
N ARG A 63 2.76 -0.15 -10.96
CA ARG A 63 2.64 0.50 -9.64
C ARG A 63 1.87 -0.44 -8.71
N VAL A 64 2.46 -0.78 -7.57
CA VAL A 64 1.89 -1.72 -6.61
C VAL A 64 1.47 -0.97 -5.37
N ILE A 65 0.30 -1.30 -4.83
CA ILE A 65 -0.13 -0.87 -3.51
C ILE A 65 -0.25 -2.08 -2.60
N LEU A 66 0.32 -1.99 -1.40
CA LEU A 66 0.33 -3.08 -0.41
C LEU A 66 -0.76 -2.82 0.64
N PHE A 67 -1.57 -3.84 0.91
CA PHE A 67 -2.50 -3.88 2.04
C PHE A 67 -2.10 -5.03 2.95
N PHE A 68 -1.74 -4.71 4.20
CA PHE A 68 -1.37 -5.70 5.19
C PHE A 68 -2.47 -5.86 6.23
N ASN A 69 -2.94 -7.10 6.46
CA ASN A 69 -4.01 -7.47 7.39
C ASN A 69 -5.29 -6.62 7.25
N ARG A 70 -5.55 -6.11 6.05
CA ARG A 70 -6.74 -5.31 5.77
C ARG A 70 -7.61 -6.00 4.73
N ASP A 71 -8.89 -6.08 5.05
CA ASP A 71 -9.90 -6.40 4.06
C ASP A 71 -10.09 -5.17 3.17
N ILE A 72 -9.97 -5.35 1.86
CA ILE A 72 -10.73 -4.50 0.96
C ILE A 72 -12.17 -4.99 1.13
N THR A 73 -13.06 -4.14 1.63
CA THR A 73 -14.45 -4.51 1.94
C THR A 73 -15.09 -5.28 0.78
N ASP A 74 -15.90 -6.30 1.08
CA ASP A 74 -16.41 -7.26 0.09
C ASP A 74 -17.18 -6.62 -1.08
N ARG A 75 -17.81 -5.45 -0.90
CA ARG A 75 -18.42 -4.70 -2.03
C ARG A 75 -17.40 -4.22 -3.06
N THR A 76 -16.21 -3.91 -2.61
CA THR A 76 -15.10 -3.48 -3.45
C THR A 76 -14.52 -4.68 -4.20
N ARG A 77 -14.39 -5.84 -3.54
CA ARG A 77 -14.01 -7.10 -4.19
C ARG A 77 -15.07 -7.56 -5.20
N ALA A 78 -16.34 -7.41 -4.84
CA ALA A 78 -17.46 -7.65 -5.74
C ALA A 78 -17.45 -6.66 -6.91
N GLY A 79 -17.24 -5.35 -6.71
CA GLY A 79 -17.17 -4.38 -7.80
C GLY A 79 -15.98 -4.59 -8.75
N ILE A 80 -14.84 -5.05 -8.21
CA ILE A 80 -13.67 -5.49 -8.97
C ILE A 80 -14.01 -6.69 -9.86
N VAL A 81 -14.69 -7.73 -9.34
CA VAL A 81 -15.03 -8.95 -10.08
C VAL A 81 -16.31 -8.82 -10.93
N LEU A 82 -17.26 -7.97 -10.55
CA LEU A 82 -18.54 -7.75 -11.23
C LEU A 82 -18.42 -6.84 -12.45
N SER A 83 -17.40 -5.98 -12.51
CA SER A 83 -17.15 -5.12 -13.69
C SER A 83 -16.97 -5.93 -14.99
N GLU A 84 -16.52 -7.19 -14.90
CA GLU A 84 -16.37 -8.09 -16.05
C GLU A 84 -17.72 -8.67 -16.52
N ARG A 85 -18.64 -8.96 -15.58
CA ARG A 85 -19.95 -9.55 -15.91
C ARG A 85 -20.91 -8.52 -16.50
N GLU A 86 -20.85 -7.27 -16.06
CA GLU A 86 -21.66 -6.19 -16.64
C GLU A 86 -21.18 -5.78 -18.04
N GLN A 87 -19.86 -5.78 -18.32
CA GLN A 87 -19.36 -5.48 -19.68
C GLN A 87 -19.69 -6.57 -20.70
N LEU A 88 -19.72 -7.84 -20.29
CA LEU A 88 -20.17 -8.94 -21.15
C LEU A 88 -21.69 -8.89 -21.42
N THR A 89 -22.47 -8.38 -20.46
CA THR A 89 -23.93 -8.24 -20.63
C THR A 89 -24.28 -7.01 -21.47
N ALA A 90 -23.54 -5.90 -21.33
CA ALA A 90 -23.75 -4.68 -22.11
C ALA A 90 -23.37 -4.82 -23.61
N ARG A 91 -22.41 -5.70 -23.95
CA ARG A 91 -22.13 -6.06 -25.35
C ARG A 91 -23.16 -7.02 -25.95
N GLY A 92 -23.86 -7.80 -25.12
CA GLY A 92 -24.95 -8.69 -25.56
C GLY A 92 -26.31 -8.00 -25.69
N SER A 93 -26.50 -6.80 -25.13
CA SER A 93 -27.81 -6.12 -25.12
C SER A 93 -27.96 -5.00 -26.17
N LEU A 94 -26.97 -4.79 -27.05
CA LEU A 94 -27.06 -3.81 -28.14
C LEU A 94 -27.93 -4.29 -29.33
N ASP A 95 -28.35 -5.57 -29.35
CA ASP A 95 -29.22 -6.12 -30.41
C ASP A 95 -30.70 -6.25 -29.99
N ALA A 96 -31.07 -5.83 -28.78
CA ALA A 96 -32.42 -6.07 -28.26
C ALA A 96 -33.03 -4.85 -27.59
N GLN A 97 -33.21 -3.73 -28.31
CA GLN A 97 -34.34 -2.82 -28.07
C GLN A 97 -34.51 -1.78 -29.19
N VAL A 98 -35.15 -2.22 -30.28
CA VAL A 98 -35.98 -1.35 -31.12
C VAL A 98 -37.41 -1.82 -30.94
N THR A 99 -38.21 -1.11 -30.14
CA THR A 99 -39.62 -0.85 -30.45
C THR A 99 -40.08 0.40 -29.69
N PRO A 100 -40.67 1.39 -30.40
CA PRO A 100 -41.12 2.68 -29.86
C PRO A 100 -42.55 2.62 -29.31
N GLY A 101 -42.89 3.45 -28.32
CA GLY A 101 -44.25 3.49 -27.79
C GLY A 101 -44.53 4.53 -26.70
N SER A 102 -44.48 5.80 -27.09
CA SER A 102 -45.31 6.95 -26.67
C SER A 102 -45.53 7.40 -25.19
N PRO A 103 -45.82 8.72 -25.00
CA PRO A 103 -45.79 9.49 -23.74
C PRO A 103 -47.22 9.91 -23.27
N PRO A 104 -47.44 11.03 -22.54
CA PRO A 104 -47.00 11.44 -21.20
C PRO A 104 -48.20 11.66 -20.23
N ALA A 105 -47.97 11.76 -18.92
CA ALA A 105 -48.97 12.34 -18.01
C ALA A 105 -48.32 13.20 -16.91
N SER A 106 -48.82 14.42 -16.84
CA SER A 106 -48.41 15.60 -16.06
C SER A 106 -48.75 15.53 -14.55
N PRO A 107 -48.26 16.49 -13.74
CA PRO A 107 -48.19 16.41 -12.27
C PRO A 107 -49.34 17.13 -11.56
N PRO A 108 -49.51 16.94 -10.24
CA PRO A 108 -50.16 17.93 -9.40
C PRO A 108 -49.16 18.69 -8.52
N ALA A 109 -49.20 20.01 -8.68
CA ALA A 109 -48.70 20.98 -7.72
C ALA A 109 -49.56 20.94 -6.44
N LEU A 110 -48.92 21.00 -5.27
CA LEU A 110 -49.57 21.39 -4.02
C LEU A 110 -48.68 22.39 -3.29
N THR A 111 -48.90 23.67 -3.56
CA THR A 111 -48.49 24.78 -2.70
C THR A 111 -49.47 24.85 -1.53
N LYS A 112 -49.00 24.56 -0.31
CA LYS A 112 -49.74 24.88 0.91
C LYS A 112 -48.91 25.84 1.75
N ASN A 113 -49.26 27.13 1.65
CA ASN A 113 -48.85 28.15 2.60
C ASN A 113 -49.39 27.76 3.98
N VAL A 114 -48.49 27.60 4.94
CA VAL A 114 -48.84 27.41 6.35
C VAL A 114 -48.43 28.68 7.06
N ASP A 115 -49.44 29.42 7.52
CA ASP A 115 -49.30 30.50 8.49
C ASP A 115 -48.54 30.01 9.73
N VAL A 116 -47.46 30.70 10.06
CA VAL A 116 -46.66 30.43 11.26
C VAL A 116 -47.26 31.25 12.41
N PRO A 117 -47.88 30.62 13.43
CA PRO A 117 -48.35 31.32 14.62
C PRO A 117 -47.16 31.82 15.46
N PRO A 118 -47.33 32.94 16.21
CA PRO A 118 -46.30 33.46 17.11
C PRO A 118 -45.99 32.46 18.22
N ALA A 119 -44.69 32.27 18.48
CA ALA A 119 -44.15 31.28 19.39
C ALA A 119 -44.57 31.52 20.85
N ASP A 120 -45.23 30.53 21.46
CA ASP A 120 -45.43 30.45 22.90
C ASP A 120 -44.09 30.18 23.63
N PRO A 121 -43.67 31.02 24.59
CA PRO A 121 -42.39 30.90 25.28
C PRO A 121 -42.28 29.71 26.24
N LYS A 122 -43.35 28.92 26.44
CA LYS A 122 -43.38 27.76 27.36
C LYS A 122 -43.01 26.42 26.71
N LEU A 123 -42.70 26.39 25.42
CA LEU A 123 -42.28 25.18 24.68
C LEU A 123 -40.75 25.00 24.58
N THR A 124 -39.97 25.91 25.18
CA THR A 124 -38.52 25.96 25.02
C THR A 124 -37.79 24.92 25.90
N GLU A 125 -38.28 24.60 27.10
CA GLU A 125 -37.64 23.62 27.99
C GLU A 125 -37.79 22.18 27.49
N GLY A 126 -38.96 21.82 26.93
CA GLY A 126 -39.16 20.50 26.31
C GLY A 126 -38.32 20.29 25.04
N ARG A 127 -37.97 21.38 24.33
CA ARG A 127 -37.11 21.32 23.13
C ARG A 127 -35.65 21.04 23.47
N LEU A 128 -35.15 21.50 24.61
CA LEU A 128 -33.77 21.26 25.03
C LEU A 128 -33.57 19.79 25.44
N GLN A 129 -34.50 19.20 26.20
CA GLN A 129 -34.43 17.78 26.57
C GLN A 129 -34.55 16.85 25.34
N ALA A 130 -35.46 17.14 24.41
CA ALA A 130 -35.56 16.37 23.17
C ALA A 130 -34.33 16.51 22.25
N GLN A 131 -33.55 17.57 22.40
CA GLN A 131 -32.32 17.79 21.62
C GLN A 131 -31.13 17.04 22.24
N GLU A 132 -31.04 16.93 23.56
CA GLU A 132 -30.04 16.12 24.26
C GLU A 132 -30.24 14.62 24.03
N GLU A 133 -31.48 14.11 24.08
CA GLU A 133 -31.76 12.70 23.75
C GLU A 133 -31.38 12.37 22.30
N ARG A 134 -31.69 13.27 21.35
CA ARG A 134 -31.27 13.11 19.95
C ARG A 134 -29.74 13.19 19.78
N GLN A 135 -29.04 13.98 20.60
CA GLN A 135 -27.58 14.02 20.59
C GLN A 135 -26.96 12.77 21.21
N ALA A 136 -27.57 12.22 22.27
CA ALA A 136 -27.16 10.97 22.89
C ALA A 136 -27.39 9.78 21.94
N GLU A 137 -28.54 9.70 21.26
CA GLU A 137 -28.81 8.69 20.23
C GLU A 137 -27.85 8.80 19.05
N ARG A 138 -27.58 10.01 18.55
CA ARG A 138 -26.55 10.21 17.49
C ARG A 138 -25.16 9.79 17.95
N SER A 139 -24.79 10.07 19.20
CA SER A 139 -23.49 9.66 19.75
C SER A 139 -23.39 8.14 19.91
N ARG A 140 -24.51 7.48 20.23
CA ARG A 140 -24.59 6.02 20.32
C ARG A 140 -24.56 5.37 18.93
N GLU A 141 -25.24 5.95 17.94
CA GLU A 141 -25.20 5.51 16.55
C GLU A 141 -23.79 5.68 15.93
N VAL A 142 -23.08 6.78 16.24
CA VAL A 142 -21.69 7.01 15.80
C VAL A 142 -20.71 6.00 16.40
N THR A 143 -20.95 5.56 17.65
CA THR A 143 -20.12 4.52 18.29
C THR A 143 -20.38 3.14 17.67
N VAL A 144 -21.63 2.78 17.42
CA VAL A 144 -22.02 1.48 16.83
C VAL A 144 -21.61 1.37 15.36
N ARG A 145 -21.64 2.47 14.60
CA ARG A 145 -21.18 2.49 13.20
C ARG A 145 -19.66 2.32 13.06
N ARG A 146 -18.90 2.65 14.13
CA ARG A 146 -17.45 2.45 14.18
C ARG A 146 -17.08 0.98 14.38
N GLU A 147 -17.90 0.22 15.10
CA GLU A 147 -17.71 -1.23 15.31
C GLU A 147 -18.21 -2.08 14.13
N ALA A 148 -19.21 -1.60 13.38
CA ALA A 148 -19.66 -2.24 12.13
C ALA A 148 -18.68 -2.06 10.95
N SER A 149 -17.61 -1.26 11.12
CA SER A 149 -16.60 -1.02 10.09
C SER A 149 -15.50 -2.09 10.11
N GLY A 150 -15.85 -3.34 9.80
CA GLY A 150 -15.00 -4.35 9.14
C GLY A 150 -13.62 -4.70 9.73
N SER A 151 -13.22 -4.14 10.87
CA SER A 151 -11.92 -4.40 11.47
C SER A 151 -12.06 -5.66 12.31
N ARG A 152 -11.83 -6.84 11.70
CA ARG A 152 -11.63 -8.07 12.46
C ARG A 152 -10.64 -7.79 13.58
N ALA A 153 -10.91 -8.31 14.78
CA ALA A 153 -9.93 -8.29 15.87
C ALA A 153 -8.60 -8.75 15.30
N SER A 154 -7.59 -7.87 15.31
CA SER A 154 -6.29 -8.21 14.75
C SER A 154 -5.80 -9.45 15.47
N VAL A 155 -5.55 -10.51 14.72
CA VAL A 155 -5.10 -11.80 15.27
C VAL A 155 -3.68 -11.69 15.87
N MET A 156 -3.05 -10.53 15.66
CA MET A 156 -1.67 -10.24 15.99
C MET A 156 -1.59 -8.89 16.69
N ASP A 157 -0.66 -8.78 17.63
CA ASP A 157 -0.37 -7.51 18.29
C ASP A 157 0.12 -6.46 17.27
N GLU A 158 -0.12 -5.18 17.59
CA GLU A 158 0.19 -4.06 16.69
C GLU A 158 1.68 -3.98 16.34
N ALA A 159 2.58 -4.27 17.29
CA ALA A 159 4.01 -4.21 17.05
C ALA A 159 4.46 -5.28 16.04
N SER A 160 3.95 -6.50 16.17
CA SER A 160 4.19 -7.56 15.19
C SER A 160 3.62 -7.17 13.82
N GLN A 161 2.42 -6.60 13.74
CA GLN A 161 1.85 -6.10 12.48
C GLN A 161 2.78 -5.10 11.79
N TRP A 162 3.28 -4.10 12.52
CA TRP A 162 4.20 -3.11 11.96
C TRP A 162 5.52 -3.74 11.49
N LEU A 163 6.05 -4.72 12.23
CA LEU A 163 7.27 -5.43 11.85
C LEU A 163 7.07 -6.19 10.53
N PHE A 164 5.96 -6.89 10.37
CA PHE A 164 5.67 -7.60 9.13
C PHE A 164 5.45 -6.64 7.97
N GLU A 165 4.61 -5.63 8.13
CA GLU A 165 4.35 -4.62 7.10
C GLU A 165 5.66 -3.95 6.65
N SER A 166 6.55 -3.64 7.59
CA SER A 166 7.88 -3.09 7.31
C SER A 166 8.76 -4.08 6.54
N ALA A 167 8.77 -5.36 6.90
CA ALA A 167 9.55 -6.39 6.18
C ALA A 167 9.10 -6.52 4.72
N PHE A 168 7.78 -6.62 4.48
CA PHE A 168 7.23 -6.66 3.12
C PHE A 168 7.56 -5.39 2.33
N THR A 169 7.38 -4.22 2.95
CA THR A 169 7.67 -2.93 2.32
C THR A 169 9.15 -2.80 1.96
N ASN A 170 10.03 -3.04 2.92
CA ASN A 170 11.48 -2.95 2.73
C ASN A 170 11.97 -3.89 1.64
N ARG A 171 11.45 -5.13 1.61
CA ARG A 171 11.81 -6.09 0.56
C ARG A 171 11.39 -5.61 -0.83
N LEU A 172 10.16 -5.12 -0.98
CA LEU A 172 9.67 -4.60 -2.27
C LEU A 172 10.46 -3.36 -2.72
N VAL A 173 10.80 -2.47 -1.78
CA VAL A 173 11.63 -1.28 -2.06
C VAL A 173 13.06 -1.68 -2.44
N ALA A 174 13.65 -2.67 -1.78
CA ALA A 174 14.98 -3.19 -2.11
C ALA A 174 15.04 -3.74 -3.54
N GLU A 175 13.93 -4.31 -4.02
CA GLU A 175 13.77 -4.80 -5.40
C GLU A 175 13.26 -3.71 -6.37
N LYS A 176 13.33 -2.43 -5.97
CA LYS A 176 12.95 -1.24 -6.74
C LYS A 176 11.52 -1.26 -7.28
N VAL A 177 10.60 -1.89 -6.55
CA VAL A 177 9.17 -1.86 -6.86
C VAL A 177 8.64 -0.44 -6.70
N LYS A 178 7.82 0.02 -7.65
CA LYS A 178 7.08 1.28 -7.55
C LYS A 178 5.93 1.12 -6.57
N LEU A 179 6.23 1.21 -5.28
CA LEU A 179 5.24 1.11 -4.22
C LEU A 179 4.50 2.44 -4.08
N VAL A 180 3.17 2.39 -4.04
CA VAL A 180 2.29 3.54 -3.83
C VAL A 180 1.69 3.44 -2.45
N ASP A 181 1.87 4.49 -1.66
CA ASP A 181 1.24 4.61 -0.35
C ASP A 181 -0.27 4.84 -0.51
N ARG A 182 -1.09 4.04 0.20
CA ARG A 182 -2.55 4.13 0.17
C ARG A 182 -3.06 5.49 0.62
N SER A 183 -2.53 6.01 1.72
CA SER A 183 -2.97 7.30 2.26
C SER A 183 -2.69 8.43 1.28
N VAL A 184 -1.57 8.37 0.57
CA VAL A 184 -1.24 9.30 -0.51
C VAL A 184 -2.19 9.13 -1.68
N ALA A 185 -2.46 7.90 -2.13
CA ALA A 185 -3.40 7.65 -3.23
C ALA A 185 -4.81 8.18 -2.92
N ILE A 186 -5.32 7.94 -1.70
CA ILE A 186 -6.63 8.45 -1.26
C ILE A 186 -6.62 9.98 -1.17
N ARG A 187 -5.56 10.59 -0.64
CA ARG A 187 -5.45 12.06 -0.56
C ARG A 187 -5.44 12.71 -1.95
N LEU A 188 -4.74 12.11 -2.91
CA LEU A 188 -4.73 12.59 -4.30
C LEU A 188 -6.11 12.45 -4.96
N ALA A 189 -6.83 11.37 -4.65
CA ALA A 189 -8.19 11.15 -5.13
C ALA A 189 -9.26 12.00 -4.42
N GLY A 190 -9.01 12.48 -3.21
CA GLY A 190 -9.94 13.28 -2.39
C GLY A 190 -10.40 14.61 -3.00
N THR A 191 -9.90 14.95 -4.20
CA THR A 191 -10.46 15.99 -5.06
C THR A 191 -11.80 15.58 -5.70
N MET A 192 -12.11 14.28 -5.74
CA MET A 192 -13.38 13.73 -6.23
C MET A 192 -14.45 13.82 -5.13
N ARG A 193 -15.57 14.49 -5.43
CA ARG A 193 -16.74 14.50 -4.55
C ARG A 193 -17.53 13.20 -4.74
N THR A 194 -17.51 12.33 -3.73
CA THR A 194 -18.43 11.19 -3.63
C THR A 194 -18.86 11.04 -2.17
N ASP A 195 -20.13 10.72 -1.99
CA ASP A 195 -20.71 10.44 -0.67
C ASP A 195 -20.36 9.03 -0.17
N ASP A 196 -19.77 8.19 -1.04
CA ASP A 196 -19.35 6.83 -0.73
C ASP A 196 -17.82 6.71 -0.63
N PRO A 197 -17.25 6.58 0.58
CA PRO A 197 -15.81 6.47 0.78
C PRO A 197 -15.20 5.23 0.11
N GLN A 198 -15.99 4.20 -0.15
CA GLN A 198 -15.50 2.98 -0.83
C GLN A 198 -15.30 3.23 -2.33
N GLN A 199 -16.22 3.97 -2.95
CA GLN A 199 -16.07 4.39 -4.34
C GLN A 199 -14.87 5.32 -4.50
N LEU A 200 -14.67 6.24 -3.55
CA LEU A 200 -13.49 7.10 -3.51
C LEU A 200 -12.20 6.27 -3.47
N GLU A 201 -12.15 5.28 -2.57
CA GLU A 201 -10.98 4.41 -2.44
C GLU A 201 -10.75 3.60 -3.73
N MET A 202 -11.77 2.97 -4.30
CA MET A 202 -11.61 2.21 -5.53
C MET A 202 -11.18 3.09 -6.72
N ALA A 203 -11.75 4.29 -6.84
CA ALA A 203 -11.33 5.26 -7.85
C ALA A 203 -9.85 5.65 -7.65
N ALA A 204 -9.44 5.89 -6.41
CA ALA A 204 -8.04 6.18 -6.07
C ALA A 204 -7.11 5.03 -6.46
N LEU A 205 -7.49 3.78 -6.13
CA LEU A 205 -6.71 2.60 -6.45
C LEU A 205 -6.55 2.42 -7.96
N ARG A 206 -7.65 2.56 -8.73
CA ARG A 206 -7.61 2.45 -10.20
C ARG A 206 -6.74 3.52 -10.85
N GLN A 207 -6.72 4.74 -10.30
CA GLN A 207 -5.93 5.83 -10.85
C GLN A 207 -4.43 5.71 -10.52
N HIS A 208 -4.11 5.24 -9.32
CA HIS A 208 -2.75 5.32 -8.77
C HIS A 208 -1.99 4.00 -8.71
N ALA A 209 -2.67 2.85 -8.77
CA ALA A 209 -2.05 1.54 -8.75
C ALA A 209 -2.48 0.72 -9.97
N ASP A 210 -1.59 -0.13 -10.45
CA ASP A 210 -1.85 -1.12 -11.50
C ASP A 210 -2.11 -2.51 -10.88
N LEU A 211 -1.53 -2.76 -9.70
CA LEU A 211 -1.72 -3.98 -8.92
C LEU A 211 -2.01 -3.64 -7.46
N VAL A 212 -2.98 -4.34 -6.87
CA VAL A 212 -3.20 -4.36 -5.43
C VAL A 212 -2.70 -5.68 -4.87
N LEU A 213 -1.78 -5.59 -3.91
CA LEU A 213 -1.22 -6.72 -3.21
C LEU A 213 -1.82 -6.80 -1.80
N LEU A 214 -2.59 -7.84 -1.55
CA LEU A 214 -3.21 -8.14 -0.25
C LEU A 214 -2.37 -9.19 0.46
N VAL A 215 -1.89 -8.86 1.64
CA VAL A 215 -1.16 -9.79 2.51
C VAL A 215 -1.93 -9.96 3.80
N ARG A 216 -2.29 -11.20 4.12
CA ARG A 216 -3.02 -11.54 5.35
C ARG A 216 -2.23 -12.56 6.14
N ALA A 217 -1.85 -12.21 7.35
CA ALA A 217 -1.28 -13.11 8.32
C ALA A 217 -2.40 -13.80 9.12
N ALA A 218 -2.25 -15.10 9.36
CA ALA A 218 -3.05 -15.84 10.32
C ALA A 218 -2.16 -16.82 11.10
N PRO A 219 -2.42 -17.05 12.39
CA PRO A 219 -1.71 -18.04 13.17
C PRO A 219 -2.12 -19.45 12.73
N LEU A 220 -1.15 -20.36 12.73
CA LEU A 220 -1.40 -21.79 12.72
C LEU A 220 -1.80 -22.23 14.14
N PRO A 221 -2.82 -23.11 14.29
CA PRO A 221 -3.33 -23.54 15.59
C PRO A 221 -2.26 -24.11 16.53
N ASP A 222 -1.27 -24.81 15.99
CA ASP A 222 -0.45 -25.73 16.79
C ASP A 222 0.99 -25.24 17.06
N ASP A 223 1.50 -24.23 16.34
CA ASP A 223 2.96 -23.98 16.28
C ASP A 223 3.43 -22.55 16.59
N ASN A 224 2.55 -21.62 16.97
CA ASN A 224 2.87 -20.17 16.99
C ASN A 224 3.52 -19.69 15.67
N GLN A 225 3.26 -20.40 14.58
CA GLN A 225 3.70 -20.05 13.24
C GLN A 225 2.63 -19.18 12.59
N LEU A 226 3.05 -18.33 11.66
CA LEU A 226 2.15 -17.53 10.85
C LEU A 226 2.15 -18.06 9.42
N ILE A 227 0.95 -18.21 8.85
CA ILE A 227 0.75 -18.29 7.41
C ILE A 227 0.46 -16.91 6.86
N PHE A 228 0.97 -16.65 5.66
CA PHE A 228 0.64 -15.43 4.93
C PHE A 228 -0.09 -15.82 3.66
N ARG A 229 -1.37 -15.44 3.54
CA ARG A 229 -2.07 -15.50 2.26
C ARG A 229 -1.79 -14.22 1.50
N VAL A 230 -1.31 -14.37 0.28
CA VAL A 230 -1.00 -13.27 -0.62
C VAL A 230 -1.93 -13.34 -1.82
N THR A 231 -2.65 -12.27 -2.07
CA THR A 231 -3.53 -12.14 -3.23
C THR A 231 -3.10 -10.91 -4.02
N ALA A 232 -2.79 -11.06 -5.30
CA ALA A 232 -2.53 -9.94 -6.20
C ALA A 232 -3.69 -9.76 -7.17
N VAL A 233 -4.18 -8.53 -7.32
CA VAL A 233 -5.33 -8.19 -8.17
C VAL A 233 -4.95 -7.05 -9.10
N ASP A 234 -5.25 -7.18 -10.38
CA ASP A 234 -5.11 -6.10 -11.36
C ASP A 234 -6.24 -5.08 -11.16
N THR A 235 -5.89 -3.81 -10.93
CA THR A 235 -6.88 -2.76 -10.64
C THR A 235 -7.73 -2.39 -11.84
N ARG A 236 -7.25 -2.65 -13.06
CA ARG A 236 -7.87 -2.18 -14.30
C ARG A 236 -9.09 -3.00 -14.67
N ASN A 237 -8.97 -4.32 -14.56
CA ASN A 237 -10.02 -5.27 -14.91
C ASN A 237 -10.53 -6.09 -13.71
N GLY A 238 -9.85 -5.97 -12.56
CA GLY A 238 -10.19 -6.72 -11.36
C GLY A 238 -9.79 -8.19 -11.37
N GLN A 239 -8.97 -8.60 -12.34
CA GLN A 239 -8.55 -9.98 -12.48
C GLN A 239 -7.61 -10.38 -11.34
N LEU A 240 -7.85 -11.58 -10.80
CA LEU A 240 -6.94 -12.22 -9.87
C LEU A 240 -5.68 -12.64 -10.61
N VAL A 241 -4.54 -12.06 -10.24
CA VAL A 241 -3.23 -12.35 -10.83
C VAL A 241 -2.57 -13.54 -10.12
N THR A 242 -2.62 -13.56 -8.79
CA THR A 242 -2.21 -14.73 -7.98
C THR A 242 -2.95 -14.77 -6.65
N ASP A 243 -3.10 -15.96 -6.09
CA ASP A 243 -3.59 -16.23 -4.74
C ASP A 243 -2.78 -17.38 -4.14
N ASP A 244 -1.72 -17.02 -3.41
CA ASP A 244 -0.74 -17.95 -2.87
C ASP A 244 -0.80 -17.97 -1.34
N ILE A 245 -0.38 -19.09 -0.75
CA ILE A 245 -0.13 -19.21 0.68
C ILE A 245 1.37 -19.38 0.89
N LEU A 246 1.95 -18.51 1.73
CA LEU A 246 3.35 -18.53 2.10
C LEU A 246 3.49 -19.10 3.51
N LEU A 247 4.38 -20.07 3.63
CA LEU A 247 4.75 -20.76 4.86
C LEU A 247 6.24 -20.44 5.11
N PRO A 248 6.55 -19.32 5.79
CA PRO A 248 7.92 -18.95 6.06
C PRO A 248 8.57 -19.99 6.99
N GLN A 249 9.63 -20.62 6.51
CA GLN A 249 10.44 -21.54 7.29
C GLN A 249 11.41 -20.71 8.13
N VAL A 250 11.11 -20.49 9.41
CA VAL A 250 12.00 -19.78 10.33
C VAL A 250 12.67 -20.75 11.28
N THR A 251 13.98 -20.91 11.12
CA THR A 251 14.78 -21.69 12.06
C THR A 251 15.24 -20.79 13.21
N GLY A 252 14.58 -20.85 14.38
CA GLY A 252 15.07 -20.19 15.61
C GLY A 252 14.06 -19.33 16.39
N GLY A 253 14.55 -18.67 17.45
CA GLY A 253 13.73 -17.95 18.45
C GLY A 253 13.30 -16.52 18.07
N ALA A 254 13.93 -15.89 17.07
CA ALA A 254 13.55 -14.55 16.59
C ALA A 254 12.39 -14.64 15.58
N ARG A 255 11.24 -15.16 16.04
CA ARG A 255 10.19 -15.69 15.15
C ARG A 255 9.54 -14.65 14.25
N ASN A 256 9.21 -13.46 14.76
CA ASN A 256 8.33 -12.55 14.02
C ASN A 256 9.07 -11.81 12.89
N ALA A 257 10.17 -11.10 13.19
CA ALA A 257 10.90 -10.35 12.17
C ALA A 257 11.49 -11.27 11.07
N ALA A 258 12.07 -12.41 11.46
CA ALA A 258 12.63 -13.36 10.50
C ALA A 258 11.52 -14.04 9.65
N ALA A 259 10.35 -14.33 10.22
CA ALA A 259 9.22 -14.83 9.45
C ALA A 259 8.76 -13.83 8.40
N GLY A 260 8.73 -12.54 8.76
CA GLY A 260 8.34 -11.47 7.84
C GLY A 260 9.29 -11.37 6.66
N GLU A 261 10.60 -11.34 6.92
CA GLU A 261 11.61 -11.27 5.85
C GLU A 261 11.60 -12.53 4.97
N ALA A 262 11.44 -13.71 5.57
CA ALA A 262 11.34 -14.96 4.83
C ALA A 262 10.08 -14.99 3.95
N ALA A 263 8.92 -14.57 4.47
CA ALA A 263 7.68 -14.48 3.71
C ALA A 263 7.78 -13.43 2.60
N ALA A 264 8.36 -12.26 2.87
CA ALA A 264 8.59 -11.22 1.87
C ALA A 264 9.52 -11.71 0.74
N THR A 265 10.55 -12.49 1.08
CA THR A 265 11.43 -13.14 0.08
C THR A 265 10.67 -14.16 -0.77
N GLN A 266 9.86 -15.02 -0.15
CA GLN A 266 9.02 -15.98 -0.90
C GLN A 266 8.03 -15.26 -1.82
N LEU A 267 7.41 -14.17 -1.36
CA LEU A 267 6.54 -13.32 -2.16
C LEU A 267 7.25 -12.83 -3.43
N VAL A 268 8.44 -12.24 -3.28
CA VAL A 268 9.24 -11.74 -4.41
C VAL A 268 9.47 -12.86 -5.42
N GLN A 269 9.85 -14.06 -4.97
CA GLN A 269 10.04 -15.23 -5.84
C GLN A 269 8.76 -15.64 -6.58
N ARG A 270 7.60 -15.59 -5.91
CA ARG A 270 6.29 -15.87 -6.55
C ARG A 270 5.95 -14.84 -7.61
N LEU A 271 6.18 -13.55 -7.33
CA LEU A 271 5.94 -12.48 -8.30
C LEU A 271 6.83 -12.61 -9.55
N ILE A 272 8.07 -13.10 -9.42
CA ILE A 272 8.91 -13.43 -10.59
C ILE A 272 8.22 -14.46 -11.48
N ALA A 273 7.66 -15.52 -10.89
CA ALA A 273 7.00 -16.58 -11.65
C ALA A 273 5.74 -16.07 -12.38
N VAL A 274 4.98 -15.17 -11.73
CA VAL A 274 3.80 -14.51 -12.32
C VAL A 274 4.19 -13.62 -13.50
N TRP A 275 5.24 -12.83 -13.36
CA TRP A 275 5.65 -11.86 -14.40
C TRP A 275 6.54 -12.42 -15.50
N ASN A 276 7.05 -13.64 -15.31
CA ASN A 276 7.82 -14.35 -16.32
C ASN A 276 7.11 -15.68 -16.67
N PRO A 277 5.89 -15.63 -17.25
CA PRO A 277 5.22 -16.85 -17.66
C PRO A 277 6.12 -17.54 -18.69
N ARG A 278 6.42 -18.83 -18.46
CA ARG A 278 7.17 -19.61 -19.43
C ARG A 278 6.43 -19.54 -20.77
N PRO A 279 7.13 -19.32 -21.90
CA PRO A 279 6.49 -19.42 -23.21
C PRO A 279 5.84 -20.81 -23.29
N ARG A 280 4.53 -20.83 -23.58
CA ARG A 280 3.75 -22.05 -23.76
C ARG A 280 4.09 -22.71 -25.08
#